data_AF-A0A2N7L355-F1
#
_entry.id   AF-A0A2N7L355-F1
#
_cell.length_a   1.000
_cell.length_b   1.000
_cell.length_c   1.000
_cell.angle_alpha   90.00
_cell.angle_beta   90.00
_cell.angle_gamma   90.00
#
_symmetry.space_group_name_H-M   'P 1'
#
loop_
_entity.id
_entity.type
_entity.pdbx_description
1 polymer ?
#
loop_
_entity_poly.entity_id
_entity_poly.type
_entity_poly.pdbx_seq_one_letter_code
_entity_poly.pdbx_strand_id
1 'polypeptide(L)'
;GNEQQHVAKGTALGNDYTETIYSPSADGLIARFDRGIGTWSDEIEDKTLAPYYSIEGQHYLMGSPNGALPVGMIETPPPAHDPLKQAVRHDGEQWKIFDIKVGESFWDEWANEYVVSETYFELPDSCTWERPPSIEEGYIPRLVADSWQQIEDHRDKLIYNKAECRHTEYVTDIGPIKEGWTFDEPPTPYHEYTAEGWVQSIDRAKQAKREEINAWRASLENDPSTTVTANGVEWDAGPEARLRIDSTILSDSMPPYWTDANNVDHQGMTIEALKQVKAAINLQGFMIHDRQRAMKRDLDQIAEFDDVLAFSVGWLE
;
A
#
# COMPACT_ATOMS: atom_id res chain seq x y z
N GLY A 1 -26.97 -18.90 69.58
CA GLY A 1 -27.71 -20.16 69.46
C GLY A 1 -29.00 -20.06 70.25
N ASN A 2 -30.04 -20.78 69.83
CA ASN A 2 -31.28 -20.95 70.59
C ASN A 2 -31.07 -22.09 71.61
N GLU A 3 -30.40 -21.78 72.72
CA GLU A 3 -30.06 -22.77 73.75
C GLU A 3 -31.02 -22.68 74.93
N GLN A 4 -31.47 -23.83 75.42
CA GLN A 4 -32.31 -23.88 76.62
C GLN A 4 -31.43 -23.90 77.87
N GLN A 5 -31.67 -22.97 78.80
CA GLN A 5 -31.01 -22.93 80.10
C GLN A 5 -32.03 -23.07 81.23
N HIS A 6 -31.72 -23.92 82.22
CA HIS A 6 -32.51 -24.06 83.43
C HIS A 6 -31.94 -23.18 84.54
N VAL A 7 -32.79 -22.40 85.21
CA VAL A 7 -32.41 -21.60 86.40
C VAL A 7 -33.09 -22.12 87.66
N ALA A 8 -32.40 -22.05 88.80
CA ALA A 8 -32.94 -22.48 90.10
C ALA A 8 -34.02 -21.51 90.61
N LYS A 9 -35.01 -22.04 91.35
CA LYS A 9 -36.13 -21.27 91.91
C LYS A 9 -35.63 -20.14 92.81
N GLY A 10 -35.95 -18.88 92.47
CA GLY A 10 -35.53 -17.68 93.20
C GLY A 10 -34.36 -16.91 92.57
N THR A 11 -33.86 -17.36 91.42
CA THR A 11 -32.78 -16.70 90.65
C THR A 11 -33.35 -16.12 89.36
N ALA A 12 -32.90 -14.94 88.95
CA ALA A 12 -33.28 -14.35 87.68
C ALA A 12 -32.54 -15.02 86.51
N LEU A 13 -33.21 -15.12 85.37
CA LEU A 13 -32.60 -15.54 84.12
C LEU A 13 -31.48 -14.55 83.73
N GLY A 14 -30.35 -15.06 83.23
CA GLY A 14 -29.24 -14.20 82.80
C GLY A 14 -29.71 -13.25 81.69
N ASN A 15 -29.14 -12.04 81.64
CA ASN A 15 -29.56 -10.99 80.70
C ASN A 15 -29.49 -11.41 79.22
N ASP A 16 -28.79 -12.50 78.90
CA ASP A 16 -28.63 -13.03 77.54
C ASP A 16 -29.69 -14.02 77.08
N TYR A 17 -30.61 -14.41 77.96
CA TYR A 17 -31.67 -15.37 77.69
C TYR A 17 -33.06 -14.71 77.71
N THR A 18 -34.03 -15.36 77.08
CA THR A 18 -35.45 -14.98 77.07
C THR A 18 -36.29 -16.14 77.59
N GLU A 19 -37.40 -15.84 78.26
CA GLU A 19 -38.36 -16.86 78.72
C GLU A 19 -39.18 -17.45 77.55
N THR A 20 -39.16 -16.82 76.38
CA THR A 20 -39.81 -17.31 75.16
C THR A 20 -38.79 -18.02 74.26
N ILE A 21 -38.99 -19.33 74.07
CA ILE A 21 -38.16 -20.15 73.18
C ILE A 21 -38.60 -19.93 71.74
N TYR A 22 -37.66 -19.63 70.84
CA TYR A 22 -37.96 -19.61 69.41
C TYR A 22 -38.25 -21.03 68.91
N SER A 23 -39.35 -21.20 68.18
CA SER A 23 -39.66 -22.41 67.42
C SER A 23 -40.03 -21.96 66.02
N PRO A 24 -39.22 -22.29 64.99
CA PRO A 24 -39.49 -21.85 63.64
C PRO A 24 -40.80 -22.47 63.13
N SER A 25 -41.57 -21.74 62.33
CA SER A 25 -42.81 -22.27 61.76
C SER A 25 -42.56 -23.29 60.64
N ALA A 26 -41.37 -23.27 60.02
CA ALA A 26 -40.90 -24.21 59.02
C ALA A 26 -39.36 -24.32 59.03
N ASP A 27 -38.82 -25.39 58.45
CA ASP A 27 -37.38 -25.57 58.30
C ASP A 27 -36.78 -24.44 57.42
N GLY A 28 -35.62 -23.93 57.82
CA GLY A 28 -34.92 -22.85 57.11
C GLY A 28 -35.41 -21.43 57.45
N LEU A 29 -36.31 -21.26 58.43
CA LEU A 29 -36.69 -19.95 58.95
C LEU A 29 -35.90 -19.60 60.22
N ILE A 30 -35.68 -18.30 60.39
CA ILE A 30 -35.04 -17.73 61.59
C ILE A 30 -35.73 -16.41 61.95
N ALA A 31 -35.75 -16.10 63.24
CA ALA A 31 -36.21 -14.81 63.75
C ALA A 31 -35.20 -14.23 64.74
N ARG A 32 -35.19 -12.90 64.88
CA ARG A 32 -34.37 -12.20 65.85
C ARG A 32 -35.24 -11.77 67.03
N PHE A 33 -34.82 -12.09 68.25
CA PHE A 33 -35.53 -11.62 69.45
C PHE A 33 -35.28 -10.12 69.68
N ASP A 34 -36.35 -9.34 69.76
CA ASP A 34 -36.29 -7.92 70.12
C ASP A 34 -36.46 -7.75 71.64
N ARG A 35 -35.36 -7.38 72.30
CA ARG A 35 -35.34 -7.20 73.77
C ARG A 35 -36.10 -5.97 74.26
N GLY A 36 -36.36 -4.97 73.41
CA GLY A 36 -37.08 -3.75 73.78
C GLY A 36 -38.58 -3.95 73.93
N ILE A 37 -39.14 -4.91 73.17
CA ILE A 37 -40.58 -5.23 73.18
C ILE A 37 -40.88 -6.66 73.66
N GLY A 38 -39.85 -7.51 73.84
CA GLY A 38 -39.99 -8.86 74.40
C GLY A 38 -40.59 -9.89 73.44
N THR A 39 -40.52 -9.66 72.14
CA THR A 39 -41.10 -10.53 71.10
C THR A 39 -40.09 -10.91 70.03
N TRP A 40 -40.32 -12.05 69.37
CA TRP A 40 -39.58 -12.42 68.16
C TRP A 40 -40.00 -11.51 67.00
N SER A 41 -39.05 -11.15 66.14
CA SER A 41 -39.36 -10.51 64.87
C SER A 41 -40.19 -11.44 63.98
N ASP A 42 -40.72 -10.89 62.89
CA ASP A 42 -41.22 -11.73 61.79
C ASP A 42 -40.12 -12.69 61.34
N GLU A 43 -40.53 -13.89 60.97
CA GLU A 43 -39.64 -14.90 60.45
C GLU A 43 -39.14 -14.51 59.07
N ILE A 44 -37.85 -14.74 58.85
CA ILE A 44 -37.19 -14.58 57.57
C ILE A 44 -36.56 -15.91 57.16
N GLU A 45 -36.36 -16.08 55.86
CA GLU A 45 -35.54 -17.17 55.35
C GLU A 45 -34.09 -17.03 55.85
N ASP A 46 -33.55 -18.10 56.42
CA ASP A 46 -32.15 -18.17 56.81
C ASP A 46 -31.28 -18.40 55.58
N LYS A 47 -30.74 -17.31 55.03
CA LYS A 47 -29.82 -17.36 53.89
C LYS A 47 -28.39 -17.66 54.31
N THR A 48 -28.10 -17.95 55.58
CA THR A 48 -26.73 -18.27 56.01
C THR A 48 -26.23 -19.48 55.23
N LEU A 49 -24.99 -19.42 54.73
CA LEU A 49 -24.40 -20.43 53.86
C LEU A 49 -25.06 -20.59 52.48
N ALA A 50 -25.99 -19.70 52.09
CA ALA A 50 -26.43 -19.62 50.70
C ALA A 50 -25.22 -19.26 49.80
N PRO A 51 -24.96 -20.04 48.72
CA PRO A 51 -23.83 -19.78 47.85
C PRO A 51 -24.10 -18.58 46.95
N TYR A 52 -23.06 -17.80 46.68
CA TYR A 52 -23.03 -16.78 45.65
C TYR A 52 -21.64 -16.72 45.01
N TYR A 53 -21.56 -16.14 43.81
CA TYR A 53 -20.37 -16.24 42.96
C TYR A 53 -19.94 -14.85 42.45
N SER A 54 -18.63 -14.66 42.26
CA SER A 54 -18.13 -13.50 41.50
C SER A 54 -18.46 -13.67 40.02
N ILE A 55 -18.33 -12.59 39.23
CA ILE A 55 -18.46 -12.66 37.77
C ILE A 55 -17.45 -13.61 37.10
N GLU A 56 -16.40 -14.04 37.81
CA GLU A 56 -15.35 -14.94 37.33
C GLU A 56 -15.57 -16.39 37.84
N GLY A 57 -16.69 -16.66 38.52
CA GLY A 57 -17.04 -17.99 39.03
C GLY A 57 -16.47 -18.34 40.40
N GLN A 58 -15.83 -17.39 41.11
CA GLN A 58 -15.30 -17.64 42.44
C GLN A 58 -16.44 -17.83 43.44
N HIS A 59 -16.42 -18.92 44.21
CA HIS A 59 -17.49 -19.29 45.16
C HIS A 59 -17.34 -18.62 46.54
N TYR A 60 -18.46 -18.12 47.07
CA TYR A 60 -18.59 -17.52 48.39
C TYR A 60 -19.87 -17.99 49.10
N LEU A 61 -19.93 -17.78 50.41
CA LEU A 61 -21.07 -18.17 51.26
C LEU A 61 -21.57 -16.97 52.06
N MET A 62 -22.90 -16.83 52.17
CA MET A 62 -23.51 -15.77 52.95
C MET A 62 -23.21 -15.95 54.46
N GLY A 63 -22.67 -14.90 55.09
CA GLY A 63 -22.28 -14.94 56.51
C GLY A 63 -23.39 -14.56 57.50
N SER A 64 -24.53 -14.06 57.01
CA SER A 64 -25.65 -13.59 57.85
C SER A 64 -26.99 -14.06 57.30
N PRO A 65 -27.96 -14.43 58.16
CA PRO A 65 -29.25 -14.95 57.72
C PRO A 65 -30.07 -14.01 56.84
N ASN A 66 -29.98 -12.70 57.09
CA ASN A 66 -30.69 -11.66 56.35
C ASN A 66 -29.79 -10.90 55.36
N GLY A 67 -28.65 -11.50 54.97
CA GLY A 67 -27.71 -10.86 54.07
C GLY A 67 -28.34 -10.59 52.72
N ALA A 68 -28.15 -9.36 52.20
CA ALA A 68 -28.45 -9.07 50.81
C ALA A 68 -27.30 -9.56 49.93
N LEU A 69 -27.61 -10.02 48.72
CA LEU A 69 -26.59 -10.34 47.72
C LEU A 69 -25.71 -9.10 47.50
N PRO A 70 -24.38 -9.20 47.65
CA PRO A 70 -23.49 -8.07 47.39
C PRO A 70 -23.61 -7.62 45.94
N VAL A 71 -23.47 -6.31 45.71
CA VAL A 71 -23.54 -5.71 44.37
C VAL A 71 -22.52 -6.36 43.45
N GLY A 72 -22.96 -6.82 42.27
CA GLY A 72 -22.11 -7.45 41.26
C GLY A 72 -21.85 -8.95 41.45
N MET A 73 -22.48 -9.58 42.44
CA MET A 73 -22.42 -11.04 42.64
C MET A 73 -23.58 -11.77 41.95
N ILE A 74 -23.41 -13.07 41.72
CA ILE A 74 -24.36 -13.93 41.01
C ILE A 74 -24.83 -15.05 41.95
N GLU A 75 -26.14 -15.31 42.01
CA GLU A 75 -26.72 -16.38 42.86
C GLU A 75 -26.67 -17.75 42.18
N THR A 76 -26.66 -17.78 40.85
CA THR A 76 -26.60 -19.03 40.08
C THR A 76 -25.15 -19.51 39.95
N PRO A 77 -24.91 -20.83 40.14
CA PRO A 77 -23.57 -21.38 40.00
C PRO A 77 -23.08 -21.30 38.55
N PRO A 78 -21.76 -21.12 38.32
CA PRO A 78 -21.20 -21.27 37.00
C PRO A 78 -21.42 -22.70 36.46
N PRO A 79 -21.51 -22.87 35.13
CA PRO A 79 -21.54 -24.18 34.50
C PRO A 79 -20.34 -25.05 34.92
N ALA A 80 -20.53 -26.37 34.89
CA ALA A 80 -19.44 -27.31 35.10
C ALA A 80 -18.36 -27.14 34.01
N HIS A 81 -17.10 -27.00 34.41
CA HIS A 81 -15.96 -26.76 33.53
C HIS A 81 -14.67 -27.36 34.14
N ASP A 82 -13.63 -27.52 33.33
CA ASP A 82 -12.29 -27.93 33.80
C ASP A 82 -11.46 -26.67 34.15
N PRO A 83 -11.24 -26.35 35.45
CA PRO A 83 -10.58 -25.10 35.84
C PRO A 83 -9.09 -25.01 35.43
N LEU A 84 -8.48 -26.10 34.94
CA LEU A 84 -7.13 -26.08 34.39
C LEU A 84 -7.10 -25.74 32.89
N LYS A 85 -8.23 -25.88 32.19
CA LYS A 85 -8.33 -25.68 30.74
C LYS A 85 -9.35 -24.65 30.34
N GLN A 86 -10.24 -24.26 31.25
CA GLN A 86 -11.38 -23.42 30.97
C GLN A 86 -11.58 -22.40 32.09
N ALA A 87 -12.02 -21.21 31.71
CA ALA A 87 -12.44 -20.16 32.60
C ALA A 87 -13.91 -19.82 32.35
N VAL A 88 -14.58 -19.31 33.37
CA VAL A 88 -15.98 -18.88 33.26
C VAL A 88 -16.07 -17.38 33.52
N ARG A 89 -16.96 -16.72 32.79
CA ARG A 89 -17.29 -15.31 33.04
C ARG A 89 -18.78 -15.07 32.85
N HIS A 90 -19.38 -14.34 33.79
CA HIS A 90 -20.76 -13.89 33.70
C HIS A 90 -20.81 -12.52 33.02
N ASP A 91 -21.63 -12.37 31.98
CA ASP A 91 -21.77 -11.12 31.21
C ASP A 91 -22.85 -10.16 31.75
N GLY A 92 -23.58 -10.61 32.77
CA GLY A 92 -24.71 -9.88 33.37
C GLY A 92 -26.05 -10.56 33.12
N GLU A 93 -26.12 -11.42 32.10
CA GLU A 93 -27.32 -12.21 31.77
C GLU A 93 -27.06 -13.71 31.94
N GLN A 94 -25.90 -14.19 31.47
CA GLN A 94 -25.57 -15.61 31.47
C GLN A 94 -24.08 -15.88 31.71
N TRP A 95 -23.79 -17.12 32.08
CA TRP A 95 -22.44 -17.64 32.15
C TRP A 95 -21.92 -18.04 30.76
N LYS A 96 -20.70 -17.64 30.44
CA LYS A 96 -19.94 -18.12 29.29
C LYS A 96 -18.71 -18.89 29.74
N ILE A 97 -18.38 -19.96 29.02
CA ILE A 97 -17.17 -20.76 29.20
C ILE A 97 -16.18 -20.36 28.11
N PHE A 98 -14.93 -20.12 28.49
CA PHE A 98 -13.82 -19.80 27.60
C PHE A 98 -12.73 -20.87 27.78
N ASP A 99 -12.15 -21.34 26.69
CA ASP A 99 -10.96 -22.18 26.77
C ASP A 99 -9.74 -21.29 27.10
N ILE A 100 -8.93 -21.71 28.07
CA ILE A 100 -7.71 -21.01 28.49
C ILE A 100 -6.63 -21.28 27.43
N LYS A 101 -6.47 -20.32 26.53
CA LYS A 101 -5.49 -20.37 25.43
C LYS A 101 -4.33 -19.40 25.59
N VAL A 102 -4.15 -18.82 26.77
CA VAL A 102 -3.08 -17.84 27.04
C VAL A 102 -1.72 -18.44 26.65
N GLY A 103 -0.99 -17.74 25.79
CA GLY A 103 0.28 -18.20 25.22
C GLY A 103 0.18 -19.00 23.92
N GLU A 104 -1.01 -19.40 23.47
CA GLU A 104 -1.20 -19.97 22.13
C GLU A 104 -1.14 -18.89 21.05
N SER A 105 -0.57 -19.25 19.89
CA SER A 105 -0.51 -18.37 18.73
C SER A 105 -1.79 -18.43 17.90
N PHE A 106 -2.16 -17.31 17.30
CA PHE A 106 -3.18 -17.21 16.25
C PHE A 106 -2.70 -16.28 15.15
N TRP A 107 -3.31 -16.37 13.97
CA TRP A 107 -2.89 -15.61 12.80
C TRP A 107 -4.06 -14.82 12.22
N ASP A 108 -3.77 -13.61 11.72
CA ASP A 108 -4.73 -12.83 10.94
C ASP A 108 -4.78 -13.25 9.46
N GLU A 109 -5.59 -12.56 8.66
CA GLU A 109 -5.75 -12.85 7.24
C GLU A 109 -4.47 -12.74 6.40
N TRP A 110 -3.44 -12.06 6.91
CA TRP A 110 -2.15 -11.83 6.25
C TRP A 110 -1.01 -12.64 6.88
N ALA A 111 -1.35 -13.67 7.67
CA ALA A 111 -0.39 -14.51 8.36
C ALA A 111 0.49 -13.80 9.39
N ASN A 112 0.07 -12.63 9.89
CA ASN A 112 0.75 -12.03 11.04
C ASN A 112 0.43 -12.85 12.28
N GLU A 113 1.48 -13.27 13.00
CA GLU A 113 1.35 -14.06 14.22
C GLU A 113 1.08 -13.14 15.43
N TYR A 114 0.06 -13.52 16.20
CA TYR A 114 -0.28 -12.93 17.49
C TYR A 114 -0.34 -14.03 18.55
N VAL A 115 -0.29 -13.64 19.82
CA VAL A 115 -0.35 -14.56 20.96
C VAL A 115 -1.47 -14.14 21.89
N VAL A 116 -2.27 -15.10 22.35
CA VAL A 116 -3.34 -14.84 23.32
C VAL A 116 -2.72 -14.36 24.64
N SER A 117 -3.08 -13.15 25.06
CA SER A 117 -2.61 -12.54 26.30
C SER A 117 -3.64 -12.56 27.43
N GLU A 118 -4.90 -12.88 27.12
CA GLU A 118 -6.03 -12.76 28.04
C GLU A 118 -6.75 -14.10 28.25
N THR A 119 -7.24 -14.34 29.47
CA THR A 119 -7.93 -15.58 29.84
C THR A 119 -9.30 -15.71 29.17
N TYR A 120 -9.99 -14.59 28.94
CA TYR A 120 -11.34 -14.54 28.38
C TYR A 120 -11.27 -14.12 26.91
N PHE A 121 -10.59 -14.91 26.08
CA PHE A 121 -10.33 -14.58 24.68
C PHE A 121 -11.28 -15.31 23.74
N GLU A 122 -11.87 -14.57 22.80
CA GLU A 122 -12.61 -15.09 21.66
C GLU A 122 -11.82 -14.77 20.40
N LEU A 123 -11.66 -15.76 19.53
CA LEU A 123 -10.95 -15.55 18.26
C LEU A 123 -11.79 -14.63 17.36
N PRO A 124 -11.22 -13.53 16.83
CA PRO A 124 -11.92 -12.71 15.84
C PRO A 124 -12.23 -13.48 14.55
N ASP A 125 -13.35 -13.14 13.90
CA ASP A 125 -13.81 -13.81 12.67
C ASP A 125 -12.79 -13.81 11.51
N SER A 126 -11.86 -12.84 11.49
CA SER A 126 -10.82 -12.72 10.46
C SER A 126 -9.52 -13.46 10.81
N CYS A 127 -9.50 -14.23 11.90
CA CYS A 127 -8.32 -14.91 12.41
C CYS A 127 -8.51 -16.44 12.42
N THR A 128 -7.40 -17.17 12.50
CA THR A 128 -7.39 -18.63 12.62
C THR A 128 -6.36 -19.12 13.63
N TRP A 129 -6.64 -20.27 14.24
CA TRP A 129 -5.66 -21.04 15.02
C TRP A 129 -4.74 -21.88 14.12
N GLU A 130 -5.05 -21.97 12.82
CA GLU A 130 -4.27 -22.76 11.87
C GLU A 130 -3.04 -21.99 11.41
N ARG A 131 -1.87 -22.59 11.60
CA ARG A 131 -0.61 -22.03 11.14
C ARG A 131 -0.61 -21.85 9.61
N PRO A 132 -0.13 -20.70 9.09
CA PRO A 132 0.07 -20.50 7.66
C PRO A 132 0.97 -21.58 7.05
N PRO A 133 0.68 -22.04 5.81
CA PRO A 133 1.50 -23.03 5.12
C PRO A 133 2.86 -22.44 4.71
N SER A 134 3.80 -23.32 4.34
CA SER A 134 5.00 -22.89 3.62
C SER A 134 4.60 -22.40 2.23
N ILE A 135 5.14 -21.26 1.82
CA ILE A 135 4.89 -20.61 0.54
C ILE A 135 6.03 -20.81 -0.45
N GLU A 136 5.69 -20.75 -1.74
CA GLU A 136 6.67 -20.67 -2.83
C GLU A 136 7.29 -19.27 -2.93
N GLU A 137 8.47 -19.17 -3.56
CA GLU A 137 9.12 -17.88 -3.79
C GLU A 137 8.24 -16.98 -4.69
N GLY A 138 8.04 -15.73 -4.27
CA GLY A 138 7.15 -14.81 -4.98
C GLY A 138 5.66 -14.99 -4.69
N TYR A 139 5.31 -15.73 -3.65
CA TYR A 139 3.95 -15.83 -3.13
C TYR A 139 3.90 -15.41 -1.66
N ILE A 140 2.70 -15.08 -1.18
CA ILE A 140 2.38 -14.87 0.24
C ILE A 140 1.15 -15.68 0.62
N PRO A 141 1.02 -16.11 1.89
CA PRO A 141 -0.19 -16.75 2.37
C PRO A 141 -1.27 -15.70 2.66
N ARG A 142 -2.51 -16.00 2.30
CA ARG A 142 -3.69 -15.20 2.69
C ARG A 142 -4.83 -16.12 3.14
N LEU A 143 -5.46 -15.80 4.26
CA LEU A 143 -6.64 -16.50 4.74
C LEU A 143 -7.86 -15.99 3.95
N VAL A 144 -8.52 -16.88 3.21
CA VAL A 144 -9.71 -16.56 2.42
C VAL A 144 -10.76 -17.63 2.67
N ALA A 145 -11.89 -17.24 3.24
CA ALA A 145 -13.00 -18.13 3.60
C ALA A 145 -12.54 -19.34 4.44
N ASP A 146 -11.86 -19.05 5.56
CA ASP A 146 -11.35 -20.04 6.52
C ASP A 146 -10.35 -21.04 5.92
N SER A 147 -9.63 -20.66 4.87
CA SER A 147 -8.61 -21.50 4.25
C SER A 147 -7.43 -20.68 3.73
N TRP A 148 -6.23 -21.16 4.00
CA TRP A 148 -5.00 -20.55 3.50
C TRP A 148 -4.88 -20.73 1.98
N GLN A 149 -4.73 -19.62 1.27
CA GLN A 149 -4.44 -19.58 -0.15
C GLN A 149 -3.08 -18.92 -0.37
N GLN A 150 -2.38 -19.32 -1.44
CA GLN A 150 -1.18 -18.64 -1.88
C GLN A 150 -1.56 -17.59 -2.91
N ILE A 151 -1.10 -16.36 -2.71
CA ILE A 151 -1.33 -15.24 -3.63
C ILE A 151 0.01 -14.73 -4.10
N GLU A 152 0.11 -14.50 -5.40
CA GLU A 152 1.30 -13.92 -6.02
C GLU A 152 1.67 -12.59 -5.35
N ASP A 153 2.96 -12.40 -5.06
CA ASP A 153 3.52 -11.16 -4.57
C ASP A 153 4.68 -10.74 -5.47
N HIS A 154 4.37 -9.78 -6.34
CA HIS A 154 5.31 -9.22 -7.29
C HIS A 154 5.67 -7.77 -6.95
N ARG A 155 5.35 -7.29 -5.75
CA ARG A 155 5.64 -5.92 -5.34
C ARG A 155 7.12 -5.59 -5.55
N ASP A 156 7.38 -4.33 -5.89
CA ASP A 156 8.71 -3.80 -6.22
C ASP A 156 9.39 -4.44 -7.43
N LYS A 157 8.74 -5.36 -8.16
CA LYS A 157 9.20 -5.82 -9.47
C LYS A 157 8.78 -4.83 -10.54
N LEU A 158 9.68 -4.61 -11.51
CA LEU A 158 9.44 -3.76 -12.66
C LEU A 158 8.60 -4.52 -13.70
N ILE A 159 7.59 -3.85 -14.26
CA ILE A 159 6.74 -4.35 -15.33
C ILE A 159 6.75 -3.37 -16.52
N TYR A 160 6.50 -3.92 -17.69
CA TYR A 160 6.55 -3.22 -18.98
C TYR A 160 5.18 -3.26 -19.66
N ASN A 161 4.77 -2.13 -20.22
CA ASN A 161 3.49 -2.03 -20.92
C ASN A 161 3.57 -2.68 -22.31
N LYS A 162 2.66 -3.60 -22.60
CA LYS A 162 2.64 -4.38 -23.86
C LYS A 162 2.38 -3.51 -25.10
N ALA A 163 1.62 -2.41 -24.96
CA ALA A 163 1.33 -1.49 -26.06
C ALA A 163 2.42 -0.43 -26.24
N GLU A 164 2.94 0.08 -25.11
CA GLU A 164 3.90 1.16 -25.02
C GLU A 164 5.23 0.66 -24.45
N CYS A 165 6.09 0.17 -25.35
CA CYS A 165 7.38 -0.47 -25.03
C CYS A 165 8.32 0.35 -24.09
N ARG A 166 8.15 1.68 -24.03
CA ARG A 166 8.96 2.57 -23.17
C ARG A 166 8.31 2.87 -21.81
N HIS A 167 7.06 2.44 -21.61
CA HIS A 167 6.31 2.71 -20.40
C HIS A 167 6.50 1.57 -19.40
N THR A 168 7.01 1.93 -18.22
CA THR A 168 7.40 1.00 -17.17
C THR A 168 6.83 1.43 -15.83
N GLU A 169 6.46 0.48 -14.98
CA GLU A 169 5.96 0.74 -13.63
C GLU A 169 6.46 -0.33 -12.66
N TYR A 170 6.54 0.00 -11.37
CA TYR A 170 6.74 -0.98 -10.31
C TYR A 170 5.39 -1.50 -9.84
N VAL A 171 5.29 -2.80 -9.57
CA VAL A 171 4.09 -3.38 -8.96
C VAL A 171 3.99 -2.90 -7.51
N THR A 172 2.83 -2.38 -7.13
CA THR A 172 2.56 -1.88 -5.77
C THR A 172 1.59 -2.78 -4.99
N ASP A 173 0.73 -3.49 -5.71
CA ASP A 173 -0.34 -4.29 -5.14
C ASP A 173 0.02 -5.77 -5.07
N ILE A 174 -0.56 -6.47 -4.11
CA ILE A 174 -0.48 -7.93 -3.99
C ILE A 174 -1.40 -8.55 -5.04
N GLY A 175 -0.95 -9.63 -5.67
CA GLY A 175 -1.70 -10.39 -6.66
C GLY A 175 -1.06 -10.38 -8.05
N PRO A 176 -1.81 -10.82 -9.08
CA PRO A 176 -1.32 -10.83 -10.45
C PRO A 176 -1.11 -9.40 -10.95
N ILE A 177 -0.15 -9.22 -11.86
CA ILE A 177 0.07 -7.93 -12.49
C ILE A 177 -1.14 -7.51 -13.33
N LYS A 178 -1.35 -6.20 -13.42
CA LYS A 178 -2.45 -5.61 -14.20
C LYS A 178 -2.45 -6.04 -15.67
N GLU A 179 -3.64 -6.17 -16.24
CA GLU A 179 -3.83 -6.55 -17.65
C GLU A 179 -3.13 -5.56 -18.59
N GLY A 180 -2.53 -6.08 -19.66
CA GLY A 180 -1.75 -5.27 -20.62
C GLY A 180 -0.28 -5.07 -20.23
N TRP A 181 0.19 -5.73 -19.17
CA TRP A 181 1.58 -5.63 -18.69
C TRP A 181 2.29 -6.99 -18.67
N THR A 182 3.61 -6.96 -18.70
CA THR A 182 4.49 -8.14 -18.62
C THR A 182 5.71 -7.86 -17.73
N PHE A 183 6.32 -8.92 -17.19
CA PHE A 183 7.65 -8.83 -16.56
C PHE A 183 8.80 -8.86 -17.58
N ASP A 184 8.52 -9.29 -18.80
CA ASP A 184 9.55 -9.39 -19.83
C ASP A 184 10.00 -8.00 -20.25
N GLU A 185 11.29 -7.72 -20.11
CA GLU A 185 11.89 -6.49 -20.59
C GLU A 185 11.94 -6.50 -22.13
N PRO A 186 11.48 -5.44 -22.82
CA PRO A 186 11.67 -5.34 -24.25
C PRO A 186 13.16 -5.18 -24.56
N PRO A 187 13.73 -5.99 -25.47
CA PRO A 187 15.17 -5.91 -25.78
C PRO A 187 15.61 -4.55 -26.31
N THR A 188 14.71 -3.87 -27.04
CA THR A 188 14.90 -2.47 -27.47
C THR A 188 13.57 -1.73 -27.48
N PRO A 189 13.57 -0.38 -27.49
CA PRO A 189 12.36 0.44 -27.60
C PRO A 189 11.57 0.31 -28.91
N TYR A 190 12.03 -0.54 -29.84
CA TYR A 190 11.44 -0.75 -31.15
C TYR A 190 10.84 -2.16 -31.28
N HIS A 191 10.48 -2.78 -30.15
CA HIS A 191 9.73 -4.03 -30.12
C HIS A 191 8.23 -3.78 -29.95
N GLU A 192 7.44 -4.76 -30.36
CA GLU A 192 6.00 -4.86 -30.18
C GLU A 192 5.68 -6.15 -29.44
N TYR A 193 4.74 -6.09 -28.50
CA TYR A 193 4.36 -7.28 -27.74
C TYR A 193 3.29 -8.07 -28.49
N THR A 194 3.53 -9.36 -28.69
CA THR A 194 2.64 -10.29 -29.40
C THR A 194 2.30 -11.49 -28.50
N ALA A 195 1.55 -12.46 -29.02
CA ALA A 195 1.30 -13.72 -28.33
C ALA A 195 2.58 -14.52 -28.03
N GLU A 196 3.65 -14.30 -28.81
CA GLU A 196 4.95 -14.95 -28.65
C GLU A 196 5.93 -14.12 -27.80
N GLY A 197 5.47 -12.99 -27.22
CA GLY A 197 6.30 -12.05 -26.48
C GLY A 197 6.77 -10.87 -27.33
N TRP A 198 7.91 -10.28 -26.99
CA TRP A 198 8.49 -9.15 -27.70
C TRP A 198 9.03 -9.54 -29.08
N VAL A 199 8.49 -8.94 -30.13
CA VAL A 199 8.91 -9.11 -31.52
C VAL A 199 9.44 -7.78 -32.06
N GLN A 200 10.50 -7.85 -32.87
CA GLN A 200 11.11 -6.69 -33.51
C GLN A 200 10.09 -5.96 -34.42
N SER A 201 9.98 -4.64 -34.29
CA SER A 201 9.19 -3.80 -35.17
C SER A 201 10.12 -2.91 -36.01
N ILE A 202 10.34 -3.36 -37.26
CA ILE A 202 11.13 -2.62 -38.26
C ILE A 202 10.50 -1.23 -38.50
N ASP A 203 9.18 -1.14 -38.50
CA ASP A 203 8.48 0.13 -38.72
C ASP A 203 8.76 1.13 -37.59
N ARG A 204 8.71 0.70 -36.31
CA ARG A 204 9.08 1.54 -35.16
C ARG A 204 10.55 1.98 -35.23
N ALA A 205 11.45 1.08 -35.62
CA ALA A 205 12.87 1.38 -35.77
C ALA A 205 13.10 2.41 -36.90
N LYS A 206 12.47 2.23 -38.06
CA LYS A 206 12.54 3.18 -39.18
C LYS A 206 11.94 4.53 -38.81
N GLN A 207 10.82 4.57 -38.10
CA GLN A 207 10.22 5.82 -37.65
C GLN A 207 11.20 6.61 -36.78
N ALA A 208 11.82 5.95 -35.80
CA ALA A 208 12.81 6.61 -34.93
C ALA A 208 14.02 7.12 -35.72
N LYS A 209 14.52 6.36 -36.70
CA LYS A 209 15.58 6.84 -37.60
C LYS A 209 15.14 8.01 -38.47
N ARG A 210 13.88 8.07 -38.92
CA ARG A 210 13.35 9.24 -39.64
C ARG A 210 13.31 10.49 -38.74
N GLU A 211 12.97 10.32 -37.46
CA GLU A 211 13.01 11.40 -36.47
C GLU A 211 14.45 11.88 -36.23
N GLU A 212 15.41 10.97 -36.11
CA GLU A 212 16.85 11.28 -36.02
C GLU A 212 17.34 12.05 -37.27
N ILE A 213 16.96 11.62 -38.47
CA ILE A 213 17.26 12.34 -39.73
C ILE A 213 16.66 13.75 -39.75
N ASN A 214 15.44 13.92 -39.22
CA ASN A 214 14.81 15.25 -39.12
C ASN A 214 15.55 16.13 -38.11
N ALA A 215 15.94 15.58 -36.96
CA ALA A 215 16.71 16.28 -35.95
C ALA A 215 18.09 16.71 -36.47
N TRP A 216 18.79 15.85 -37.21
CA TRP A 216 20.07 16.17 -37.87
C TRP A 216 19.94 17.34 -38.85
N ARG A 217 18.90 17.34 -39.68
CA ARG A 217 18.65 18.48 -40.58
C ARG A 217 18.39 19.76 -39.79
N ALA A 218 17.54 19.68 -38.77
CA ALA A 218 17.20 20.82 -37.94
C ALA A 218 18.43 21.37 -37.22
N SER A 219 19.36 20.52 -36.77
CA SER A 219 20.59 20.99 -36.13
C SER A 219 21.47 21.77 -37.12
N LEU A 220 21.66 21.28 -38.34
CA LEU A 220 22.45 21.99 -39.36
C LEU A 220 21.79 23.30 -39.83
N GLU A 221 20.47 23.31 -40.03
CA GLU A 221 19.77 24.51 -40.50
C GLU A 221 19.75 25.64 -39.45
N ASN A 222 19.79 25.29 -38.16
CA ASN A 222 19.74 26.23 -37.04
C ASN A 222 21.11 26.49 -36.38
N ASP A 223 22.19 25.90 -36.88
CA ASP A 223 23.53 26.11 -36.32
C ASP A 223 24.02 27.54 -36.58
N PRO A 224 24.22 28.38 -35.54
CA PRO A 224 24.68 29.75 -35.69
C PRO A 224 26.12 29.85 -36.20
N SER A 225 26.93 28.79 -36.06
CA SER A 225 28.34 28.73 -36.48
C SER A 225 28.53 28.26 -37.92
N THR A 226 27.44 27.99 -38.65
CA THR A 226 27.51 27.59 -40.06
C THR A 226 28.20 28.65 -40.88
N THR A 227 29.18 28.27 -41.70
CA THR A 227 29.83 29.14 -42.69
C THR A 227 29.61 28.67 -44.12
N VAL A 228 29.77 29.57 -45.09
CA VAL A 228 29.87 29.24 -46.52
C VAL A 228 30.99 30.03 -47.20
N THR A 229 31.61 29.46 -48.22
CA THR A 229 32.60 30.18 -49.04
C THR A 229 31.93 30.81 -50.26
N ALA A 230 32.10 32.13 -50.43
CA ALA A 230 31.67 32.86 -51.60
C ALA A 230 32.63 34.01 -51.88
N ASN A 231 32.92 34.24 -53.17
CA ASN A 231 33.80 35.33 -53.63
C ASN A 231 35.22 35.26 -53.05
N GLY A 232 35.69 34.04 -52.76
CA GLY A 232 37.00 33.79 -52.15
C GLY A 232 37.06 34.05 -50.65
N VAL A 233 35.94 34.35 -49.99
CA VAL A 233 35.85 34.66 -48.55
C VAL A 233 34.87 33.69 -47.88
N GLU A 234 35.13 33.38 -46.61
CA GLU A 234 34.24 32.58 -45.77
C GLU A 234 33.30 33.49 -44.98
N TRP A 235 31.99 33.29 -45.13
CA TRP A 235 30.95 34.13 -44.54
C TRP A 235 30.12 33.35 -43.54
N ASP A 236 29.72 34.03 -42.47
CA ASP A 236 28.70 33.51 -41.56
C ASP A 236 27.40 33.24 -42.33
N ALA A 237 26.85 32.05 -42.09
CA ALA A 237 25.66 31.53 -42.74
C ALA A 237 24.64 30.97 -41.74
N GLY A 238 24.80 31.26 -40.45
CA GLY A 238 23.80 30.99 -39.42
C GLY A 238 22.51 31.81 -39.59
N PRO A 239 21.44 31.51 -38.83
CA PRO A 239 20.12 32.15 -39.00
C PRO A 239 20.14 33.68 -38.98
N GLU A 240 20.91 34.29 -38.08
CA GLU A 240 21.02 35.75 -37.97
C GLU A 240 21.72 36.38 -39.18
N ALA A 241 22.82 35.76 -39.64
CA ALA A 241 23.54 36.21 -40.83
C ALA A 241 22.64 36.13 -42.07
N ARG A 242 21.86 35.05 -42.23
CA ARG A 242 20.87 34.91 -43.32
C ARG A 242 19.85 36.04 -43.32
N LEU A 243 19.28 36.37 -42.15
CA LEU A 243 18.32 37.47 -42.01
C LEU A 243 18.94 38.82 -42.37
N ARG A 244 20.17 39.08 -41.91
CA ARG A 244 20.90 40.31 -42.24
C ARG A 244 21.12 40.41 -43.75
N ILE A 245 21.63 39.35 -44.38
CA ILE A 245 21.85 39.26 -45.83
C ILE A 245 20.55 39.52 -46.60
N ASP A 246 19.46 38.84 -46.24
CA ASP A 246 18.16 38.99 -46.91
C ASP A 246 17.61 40.42 -46.75
N SER A 247 17.73 41.01 -45.56
CA SER A 247 17.29 42.39 -45.30
C SER A 247 18.07 43.43 -46.11
N THR A 248 19.39 43.25 -46.27
CA THR A 248 20.23 44.14 -47.07
C THR A 248 19.94 44.01 -48.56
N ILE A 249 19.77 42.79 -49.07
CA ILE A 249 19.40 42.56 -50.46
C ILE A 249 18.02 43.15 -50.77
N LEU A 250 17.05 43.01 -49.85
CA LEU A 250 15.69 43.51 -50.04
C LEU A 250 15.60 45.05 -49.97
N SER A 251 16.34 45.66 -49.04
CA SER A 251 16.32 47.11 -48.85
C SER A 251 17.18 47.87 -49.87
N ASP A 252 18.06 47.17 -50.60
CA ASP A 252 19.07 47.76 -51.48
C ASP A 252 19.96 48.80 -50.76
N SER A 253 20.10 48.66 -49.44
CA SER A 253 20.83 49.59 -48.56
C SER A 253 22.03 48.89 -47.93
N MET A 254 23.22 49.13 -48.50
CA MET A 254 24.45 48.47 -48.08
C MET A 254 25.04 49.12 -46.82
N PRO A 255 25.40 48.35 -45.77
CA PRO A 255 26.16 48.86 -44.65
C PRO A 255 27.58 49.31 -45.07
N PRO A 256 28.26 50.12 -44.24
CA PRO A 256 29.61 50.61 -44.56
C PRO A 256 30.65 49.49 -44.69
N TYR A 257 30.44 48.35 -44.02
CA TYR A 257 31.28 47.16 -44.09
C TYR A 257 30.48 45.89 -43.82
N TRP A 258 31.03 44.77 -44.26
CA TRP A 258 30.61 43.42 -43.88
C TRP A 258 31.76 42.71 -43.19
N THR A 259 31.46 42.01 -42.09
CA THR A 259 32.43 41.22 -41.35
C THR A 259 32.29 39.77 -41.80
N ASP A 260 33.40 39.13 -42.16
CA ASP A 260 33.44 37.73 -42.55
C ASP A 260 33.51 36.78 -41.33
N ALA A 261 33.43 35.46 -41.56
CA ALA A 261 33.43 34.47 -40.49
C ALA A 261 34.72 34.46 -39.64
N ASN A 262 35.79 35.06 -40.17
CA ASN A 262 37.09 35.18 -39.49
C ASN A 262 37.25 36.53 -38.79
N ASN A 263 36.16 37.30 -38.64
CA ASN A 263 36.12 38.64 -38.06
C ASN A 263 36.95 39.68 -38.83
N VAL A 264 37.06 39.54 -40.16
CA VAL A 264 37.72 40.52 -41.02
C VAL A 264 36.67 41.40 -41.70
N ASP A 265 36.84 42.72 -41.61
CA ASP A 265 35.94 43.70 -42.22
C ASP A 265 36.28 43.95 -43.69
N HIS A 266 35.28 43.81 -44.55
CA HIS A 266 35.33 44.06 -45.99
C HIS A 266 34.53 45.32 -46.33
N GLN A 267 35.23 46.36 -46.80
CA GLN A 267 34.63 47.59 -47.30
C GLN A 267 34.33 47.48 -48.81
N GLY A 268 33.30 48.20 -49.27
CA GLY A 268 32.97 48.26 -50.70
C GLY A 268 32.27 47.03 -51.28
N MET A 269 31.69 46.18 -50.42
CA MET A 269 30.87 45.05 -50.87
C MET A 269 29.68 45.56 -51.70
N THR A 270 29.43 44.94 -52.85
CA THR A 270 28.28 45.28 -53.71
C THR A 270 27.10 44.35 -53.42
N ILE A 271 25.89 44.78 -53.77
CA ILE A 271 24.68 43.94 -53.67
C ILE A 271 24.85 42.67 -54.50
N GLU A 272 25.54 42.76 -55.65
CA GLU A 272 25.81 41.59 -56.49
C GLU A 272 26.77 40.59 -55.83
N ALA A 273 27.81 41.08 -55.15
CA ALA A 273 28.70 40.23 -54.35
C ALA A 273 27.95 39.57 -53.18
N LEU A 274 27.05 40.30 -52.53
CA LEU A 274 26.21 39.76 -51.44
C LEU A 274 25.21 38.70 -51.93
N LYS A 275 24.67 38.86 -53.13
CA LYS A 275 23.84 37.83 -53.78
C LYS A 275 24.62 36.55 -54.05
N GLN A 276 25.92 36.62 -54.33
CA GLN A 276 26.76 35.43 -54.47
C GLN A 276 26.91 34.69 -53.13
N VAL A 277 27.03 35.40 -52.00
CA VAL A 277 26.98 34.79 -50.66
C VAL A 277 25.63 34.13 -50.42
N LYS A 278 24.52 34.83 -50.69
CA LYS A 278 23.17 34.26 -50.56
C LYS A 278 22.98 33.01 -51.43
N ALA A 279 23.52 33.00 -52.64
CA ALA A 279 23.47 31.85 -53.53
C ALA A 279 24.23 30.64 -52.95
N ALA A 280 25.39 30.86 -52.32
CA ALA A 280 26.14 29.81 -51.64
C ALA A 280 25.37 29.24 -50.42
N ILE A 281 24.75 30.10 -49.60
CA ILE A 281 23.87 29.68 -48.49
C ILE A 281 22.71 28.81 -49.02
N ASN A 282 22.05 29.26 -50.09
CA ASN A 282 20.94 28.51 -50.68
C ASN A 282 21.38 27.14 -51.22
N LEU A 283 22.58 27.06 -51.82
CA LEU A 283 23.14 25.81 -52.32
C LEU A 283 23.45 24.85 -51.16
N GLN A 284 24.03 25.32 -50.06
CA GLN A 284 24.27 24.50 -48.86
C GLN A 284 22.94 23.95 -48.30
N GLY A 285 21.91 24.79 -48.19
CA GLY A 285 20.56 24.35 -47.78
C GLY A 285 19.99 23.28 -48.71
N PHE A 286 20.19 23.41 -50.03
CA PHE A 286 19.81 22.39 -51.00
C PHE A 286 20.57 21.07 -50.78
N MET A 287 21.88 21.11 -50.51
CA MET A 287 22.68 19.92 -50.25
C MET A 287 22.20 19.18 -48.99
N ILE A 288 21.90 19.90 -47.91
CA ILE A 288 21.34 19.32 -46.67
C ILE A 288 20.00 18.64 -46.96
N HIS A 289 19.12 19.33 -47.68
CA HIS A 289 17.82 18.78 -48.08
C HIS A 289 17.97 17.53 -48.96
N ASP A 290 18.88 17.54 -49.94
CA ASP A 290 19.09 16.41 -50.83
C ASP A 290 19.64 15.19 -50.08
N ARG A 291 20.60 15.41 -49.17
CA ARG A 291 21.13 14.37 -48.29
C ARG A 291 20.05 13.79 -47.38
N GLN A 292 19.18 14.63 -46.81
CA GLN A 292 18.04 14.16 -46.00
C GLN A 292 17.14 13.21 -46.81
N ARG A 293 16.83 13.56 -48.07
CA ARG A 293 16.01 12.72 -48.95
C ARG A 293 16.70 11.41 -49.30
N ALA A 294 18.01 11.46 -49.58
CA ALA A 294 18.79 10.25 -49.82
C ALA A 294 18.73 9.32 -48.61
N MET A 295 19.04 9.81 -47.41
CA MET A 295 18.98 9.00 -46.19
C MET A 295 17.61 8.38 -45.94
N LYS A 296 16.51 9.15 -46.13
CA LYS A 296 15.14 8.60 -46.00
C LYS A 296 14.85 7.51 -47.02
N ARG A 297 15.32 7.66 -48.27
CA ARG A 297 15.16 6.64 -49.31
C ARG A 297 15.97 5.39 -49.01
N ASP A 298 17.22 5.56 -48.57
CA ASP A 298 18.12 4.45 -48.25
C ASP A 298 17.57 3.65 -47.06
N LEU A 299 17.14 4.34 -46.00
CA LEU A 299 16.46 3.75 -44.84
C LEU A 299 15.22 2.92 -45.24
N ASP A 300 14.45 3.39 -46.22
CA ASP A 300 13.24 2.70 -46.66
C ASP A 300 13.53 1.36 -47.34
N GLN A 301 14.71 1.19 -47.94
CA GLN A 301 15.14 -0.05 -48.58
C GLN A 301 15.70 -1.10 -47.61
N ILE A 302 15.99 -0.74 -46.35
CA ILE A 302 16.54 -1.68 -45.38
C ILE A 302 15.44 -2.64 -44.91
N ALA A 303 15.67 -3.94 -45.04
CA ALA A 303 14.72 -4.98 -44.64
C ALA A 303 15.02 -5.55 -43.25
N GLU A 304 16.29 -5.60 -42.85
CA GLU A 304 16.72 -6.21 -41.61
C GLU A 304 16.66 -5.22 -40.44
N PHE A 305 16.18 -5.69 -39.30
CA PHE A 305 15.99 -4.85 -38.10
C PHE A 305 17.32 -4.27 -37.59
N ASP A 306 18.34 -5.12 -37.46
CA ASP A 306 19.65 -4.69 -36.94
C ASP A 306 20.34 -3.68 -37.88
N ASP A 307 20.15 -3.81 -39.19
CA ASP A 307 20.66 -2.87 -40.19
C ASP A 307 19.96 -1.50 -40.08
N VAL A 308 18.67 -1.46 -39.74
CA VAL A 308 17.96 -0.20 -39.47
C VAL A 308 18.54 0.48 -38.23
N LEU A 309 18.84 -0.28 -37.17
CA LEU A 309 19.45 0.27 -35.96
C LEU A 309 20.86 0.80 -36.22
N ALA A 310 21.63 0.09 -37.05
CA ALA A 310 22.98 0.48 -37.45
C ALA A 310 23.03 1.62 -38.48
N PHE A 311 21.89 2.05 -39.02
CA PHE A 311 21.85 3.12 -40.03
C PHE A 311 22.44 4.43 -39.49
N SER A 312 23.46 4.94 -40.18
CA SER A 312 24.18 6.17 -39.81
C SER A 312 23.46 7.41 -40.34
N VAL A 313 23.15 8.34 -39.44
CA VAL A 313 22.54 9.63 -39.78
C VAL A 313 23.62 10.70 -39.88
N GLY A 314 23.75 11.30 -41.06
CA GLY A 314 24.70 12.38 -41.28
C GLY A 314 25.22 12.44 -42.70
N TRP A 315 26.30 13.20 -42.89
CA TRP A 315 27.09 13.15 -44.12
C TRP A 315 27.77 11.78 -44.26
N LEU A 316 28.06 11.37 -45.49
CA LEU A 316 28.92 10.20 -45.72
C LEU A 316 30.35 10.61 -45.35
N GLU A 317 31.00 9.83 -44.49
CA GLU A 317 32.45 9.90 -44.26
C GLU A 317 33.23 9.35 -45.46
#